data_AF-A0AAU6REC6-F1
#
_entry.id   AF-A0AAU6REC6-F1
#
_cell.length_a   1.000
_cell.length_b   1.000
_cell.length_c   1.000
_cell.angle_alpha   90.00
_cell.angle_beta   90.00
_cell.angle_gamma   90.00
#
_symmetry.space_group_name_H-M   'P 1'
#
loop_
_entity.id
_entity.type
_entity.pdbx_description
1 polymer ?
#
loop_
_entity_poly.entity_id
_entity_poly.type
_entity_poly.pdbx_seq_one_letter_code
_entity_poly.pdbx_strand_id
1 'polypeptide(L)'
;MVINEAKAFITQFYKEQCFSEQLMKARIKEVEREIEETGTYTHTFEELEYGARVAWRNSNRCIGRLFWDKLKVIDNRHIESEAAFIEAIEHHIDSATNDGMIIPTITIFADANKQRINLYNDQLIRYSDDPIVRETKALIEHTGYTNFGKFLPLLYSIDGTFKTYEINPDIIKEVTITHPEHEAFNQLNLAWYAVPIISSMDLKIGGITYPLVPFNGWYMESEIASRNFLDDYRYDKMKEIAEAFGFDTTTTTSYWRDRTVVEMNYAVYHSFKQHGVSIVDHYTASRQFARFEQNEADEGRSVTGDWTWLIPPISPSIVHNFHKGYKNIYNTPNFYYKKKVGKCPFST
;
A
#
# COMPACT_ATOMS: atom_id res chain seq x y z
N MET A 1 15.75 -0.37 -25.04
CA MET A 1 14.46 -0.52 -24.33
C MET A 1 14.24 0.66 -23.38
N VAL A 2 15.15 0.87 -22.41
CA VAL A 2 15.13 2.01 -21.46
C VAL A 2 14.98 3.38 -22.13
N ILE A 3 15.73 3.68 -23.19
CA ILE A 3 15.69 4.98 -23.89
C ILE A 3 14.28 5.38 -24.40
N ASN A 4 13.48 4.44 -24.88
CA ASN A 4 12.15 4.74 -25.40
C ASN A 4 11.18 5.03 -24.25
N GLU A 5 11.27 4.28 -23.16
CA GLU A 5 10.49 4.50 -21.95
C GLU A 5 10.86 5.83 -21.28
N ALA A 6 12.16 6.15 -21.21
CA ALA A 6 12.66 7.41 -20.70
C ALA A 6 12.12 8.60 -21.52
N LYS A 7 12.24 8.55 -22.85
CA LYS A 7 11.69 9.59 -23.74
C LYS A 7 10.18 9.77 -23.57
N ALA A 8 9.43 8.68 -23.49
CA ALA A 8 7.99 8.73 -23.30
C ALA A 8 7.63 9.39 -21.96
N PHE A 9 8.31 8.99 -20.88
CA PHE A 9 8.12 9.54 -19.55
C PHE A 9 8.47 11.04 -19.48
N ILE A 10 9.65 11.44 -19.96
CA ILE A 10 10.08 12.85 -19.97
C ILE A 10 9.12 13.69 -20.81
N THR A 11 8.69 13.18 -21.98
CA THR A 11 7.71 13.89 -22.82
C THR A 11 6.39 14.08 -22.09
N GLN A 12 5.92 13.05 -21.38
CA GLN A 12 4.68 13.12 -20.61
C GLN A 12 4.80 14.14 -19.47
N PHE A 13 5.85 14.04 -18.66
CA PHE A 13 6.12 14.93 -17.54
C PHE A 13 6.17 16.40 -17.98
N TYR A 14 6.96 16.71 -19.02
CA TYR A 14 7.13 18.10 -19.45
C TYR A 14 5.86 18.69 -20.06
N LYS A 15 5.04 17.86 -20.74
CA LYS A 15 3.74 18.31 -21.26
C LYS A 15 2.74 18.57 -20.15
N GLU A 16 2.60 17.64 -19.19
CA GLU A 16 1.65 17.80 -18.07
C GLU A 16 2.05 18.97 -17.14
N GLN A 17 3.35 19.27 -17.00
CA GLN A 17 3.83 20.44 -16.24
C GLN A 17 3.92 21.74 -17.05
N CYS A 18 3.49 21.74 -18.32
CA CYS A 18 3.55 22.91 -19.22
C CYS A 18 4.95 23.53 -19.37
N PHE A 19 6.02 22.72 -19.30
CA PHE A 19 7.38 23.17 -19.58
C PHE A 19 7.59 23.42 -21.08
N SER A 20 8.58 24.25 -21.41
CA SER A 20 8.87 24.58 -22.81
C SER A 20 9.43 23.38 -23.59
N GLU A 21 9.10 23.31 -24.88
CA GLU A 21 9.59 22.24 -25.76
C GLU A 21 11.13 22.23 -25.86
N GLN A 22 11.76 23.39 -25.73
CA GLN A 22 13.22 23.50 -25.72
C GLN A 22 13.84 22.82 -24.50
N LEU A 23 13.27 23.03 -23.30
CA LEU A 23 13.74 22.37 -22.07
C LEU A 23 13.54 20.86 -22.16
N MET A 24 12.38 20.42 -22.64
CA MET A 24 12.09 18.99 -22.85
C MET A 24 13.11 18.34 -23.78
N LYS A 25 13.40 18.95 -24.94
CA LYS A 25 14.39 18.42 -25.90
C LYS A 25 15.80 18.41 -25.33
N ALA A 26 16.16 19.40 -24.52
CA ALA A 26 17.47 19.45 -23.86
C ALA A 26 17.60 18.29 -22.85
N ARG A 27 16.60 18.09 -21.99
CA ARG A 27 16.59 16.99 -21.03
C ARG A 27 16.61 15.62 -21.70
N ILE A 28 15.85 15.43 -22.79
CA ILE A 28 15.90 14.18 -23.56
C ILE A 28 17.33 13.89 -24.04
N LYS A 29 18.03 14.87 -24.62
CA LYS A 29 19.42 14.68 -25.08
C LYS A 29 20.40 14.35 -23.95
N GLU A 30 20.20 14.97 -22.78
CA GLU A 30 20.99 14.66 -21.59
C GLU A 30 20.79 13.21 -21.15
N VAL A 31 19.54 12.76 -21.07
CA VAL A 31 19.18 11.38 -20.73
C VAL A 31 19.69 10.39 -21.76
N GLU A 32 19.62 10.70 -23.06
CA GLU A 32 20.19 9.88 -24.13
C GLU A 32 21.69 9.67 -23.91
N ARG A 33 22.43 10.76 -23.66
CA ARG A 33 23.87 10.70 -23.41
C ARG A 33 24.20 9.89 -22.14
N GLU A 34 23.47 10.10 -21.04
CA GLU A 34 23.70 9.35 -19.79
C GLU A 34 23.48 7.85 -20.00
N ILE A 35 22.44 7.46 -20.77
CA ILE A 35 22.17 6.06 -21.12
C ILE A 35 23.26 5.49 -22.02
N GLU A 36 23.76 6.25 -22.99
CA GLU A 36 24.85 5.82 -23.87
C GLU A 36 26.16 5.59 -23.08
N GLU A 37 26.44 6.43 -22.09
CA GLU A 37 27.67 6.37 -21.29
C GLU A 37 27.61 5.33 -20.17
N THR A 38 26.46 5.17 -19.51
CA THR A 38 26.34 4.39 -18.26
C THR A 38 25.39 3.19 -18.36
N GLY A 39 24.62 3.09 -19.44
CA GLY A 39 23.57 2.08 -19.62
C GLY A 39 22.23 2.42 -18.92
N THR A 40 22.17 3.50 -18.14
CA THR A 40 20.98 3.96 -17.41
C THR A 40 20.93 5.49 -17.35
N TYR A 41 19.93 6.07 -16.68
CA TYR A 41 19.92 7.49 -16.35
C TYR A 41 19.38 7.74 -14.94
N THR A 42 19.58 8.96 -14.45
CA THR A 42 19.16 9.36 -13.12
C THR A 42 18.03 10.38 -13.21
N HIS A 43 16.89 10.08 -12.57
CA HIS A 43 15.80 11.05 -12.43
C HIS A 43 16.21 12.24 -11.56
N THR A 44 15.76 13.45 -11.90
CA THR A 44 15.74 14.56 -10.94
C THR A 44 14.73 14.27 -9.82
N PHE A 45 14.72 15.07 -8.75
CA PHE A 45 13.72 14.90 -7.69
C PHE A 45 12.30 15.15 -8.23
N GLU A 46 12.12 16.16 -9.07
CA GLU A 46 10.82 16.51 -9.67
C GLU A 46 10.30 15.39 -10.59
N GLU A 47 11.19 14.78 -11.36
CA GLU A 47 10.87 13.61 -12.18
C GLU A 47 10.48 12.41 -11.30
N LEU A 48 11.21 12.16 -10.21
CA LEU A 48 10.89 11.10 -9.26
C LEU A 48 9.52 11.34 -8.58
N GLU A 49 9.28 12.57 -8.13
CA GLU A 49 8.04 12.97 -7.46
C GLU A 49 6.83 12.80 -8.38
N TYR A 50 6.92 13.34 -9.60
CA TYR A 50 5.89 13.19 -10.61
C TYR A 50 5.67 11.72 -10.97
N GLY A 51 6.75 10.95 -11.17
CA GLY A 51 6.68 9.55 -11.53
C GLY A 51 5.97 8.71 -10.46
N ALA A 52 6.26 8.94 -9.18
CA ALA A 52 5.60 8.26 -8.06
C ALA A 52 4.11 8.61 -7.96
N ARG A 53 3.76 9.89 -8.11
CA ARG A 53 2.36 10.36 -8.14
C ARG A 53 1.56 9.74 -9.29
N VAL A 54 2.13 9.74 -10.50
CA VAL A 54 1.48 9.15 -11.67
C VAL A 54 1.41 7.63 -11.57
N ALA A 55 2.38 6.96 -10.92
CA ALA A 55 2.27 5.53 -10.64
C ALA A 55 1.05 5.21 -9.76
N TRP A 56 0.75 6.05 -8.76
CA TRP A 56 -0.49 5.91 -7.99
C TRP A 56 -1.73 6.20 -8.83
N ARG A 57 -1.73 7.27 -9.65
CA ARG A 57 -2.81 7.57 -10.62
C ARG A 57 -3.12 6.38 -11.55
N ASN A 58 -2.08 5.66 -11.97
CA ASN A 58 -2.18 4.50 -12.87
C ASN A 58 -2.42 3.16 -12.14
N SER A 59 -2.56 3.15 -10.81
CA SER A 59 -2.69 1.91 -10.03
C SER A 59 -4.07 1.27 -10.21
N ASN A 60 -4.14 0.24 -11.06
CA ASN A 60 -5.40 -0.41 -11.45
C ASN A 60 -6.19 -1.04 -10.30
N ARG A 61 -5.53 -1.35 -9.18
CA ARG A 61 -6.15 -1.99 -8.01
C ARG A 61 -6.46 -1.03 -6.87
N CYS A 62 -6.25 0.27 -7.06
CA CYS A 62 -6.46 1.27 -6.02
C CYS A 62 -7.75 2.07 -6.29
N ILE A 63 -8.70 2.00 -5.36
CA ILE A 63 -9.91 2.84 -5.37
C ILE A 63 -9.61 4.28 -4.88
N GLY A 64 -8.61 4.47 -4.01
CA GLY A 64 -8.24 5.75 -3.40
C GLY A 64 -7.49 6.73 -4.31
N ARG A 65 -7.59 6.61 -5.64
CA ARG A 65 -6.78 7.37 -6.60
C ARG A 65 -7.09 8.86 -6.69
N LEU A 66 -8.18 9.35 -6.08
CA LEU A 66 -8.54 10.76 -6.11
C LEU A 66 -7.42 11.68 -5.58
N PHE A 67 -6.63 11.19 -4.62
CA PHE A 67 -5.60 11.96 -3.91
C PHE A 67 -4.18 11.76 -4.48
N TRP A 68 -4.07 11.21 -5.70
CA TRP A 68 -2.79 10.83 -6.29
C TRP A 68 -1.76 11.98 -6.34
N ASP A 69 -2.23 13.21 -6.49
CA ASP A 69 -1.42 14.43 -6.55
C ASP A 69 -0.95 14.93 -5.17
N LYS A 70 -1.48 14.37 -4.08
CA LYS A 70 -1.14 14.72 -2.69
C LYS A 70 -0.10 13.80 -2.06
N LEU A 71 0.41 12.82 -2.81
CA LEU A 71 1.47 11.92 -2.33
C LEU A 71 2.71 12.72 -1.95
N LYS A 72 3.14 12.57 -0.69
CA LYS A 72 4.44 13.05 -0.20
C LYS A 72 5.51 12.05 -0.62
N VAL A 73 6.57 12.55 -1.27
CA VAL A 73 7.68 11.72 -1.75
C VAL A 73 8.92 12.03 -0.94
N ILE A 74 9.48 11.00 -0.28
CA ILE A 74 10.73 11.07 0.47
C ILE A 74 11.82 10.42 -0.37
N ASP A 75 12.81 11.20 -0.80
CA ASP A 75 13.92 10.74 -1.64
C ASP A 75 15.10 10.25 -0.79
N ASN A 76 15.17 8.93 -0.64
CA ASN A 76 16.22 8.22 0.09
C ASN A 76 17.10 7.38 -0.86
N ARG A 77 17.20 7.77 -2.14
CA ARG A 77 18.06 7.08 -3.13
C ARG A 77 19.54 7.07 -2.76
N HIS A 78 19.96 7.95 -1.86
CA HIS A 78 21.31 8.09 -1.35
C HIS A 78 21.60 7.24 -0.10
N ILE A 79 20.60 6.56 0.48
CA ILE A 79 20.76 5.77 1.70
C ILE A 79 21.39 4.41 1.37
N GLU A 80 22.56 4.16 1.97
CA GLU A 80 23.32 2.91 1.79
C GLU A 80 23.61 2.17 3.11
N SER A 81 23.62 2.87 4.24
CA SER A 81 23.92 2.27 5.55
C SER A 81 22.67 1.68 6.20
N GLU A 82 22.86 0.58 6.93
CA GLU A 82 21.80 -0.07 7.73
C GLU A 82 21.12 0.87 8.72
N ALA A 83 21.90 1.64 9.48
CA ALA A 83 21.37 2.56 10.49
C ALA A 83 20.45 3.61 9.87
N ALA A 84 20.90 4.26 8.78
CA ALA A 84 20.07 5.26 8.09
C ALA A 84 18.87 4.64 7.36
N PHE A 85 18.96 3.37 6.92
CA PHE A 85 17.81 2.64 6.40
C PHE A 85 16.74 2.40 7.47
N ILE A 86 17.15 1.94 8.66
CA ILE A 86 16.23 1.74 9.79
C ILE A 86 15.58 3.06 10.20
N GLU A 87 16.38 4.13 10.36
CA GLU A 87 15.89 5.47 10.69
C GLU A 87 14.88 5.98 9.64
N ALA A 88 15.16 5.77 8.35
CA ALA A 88 14.25 6.13 7.27
C ALA A 88 12.92 5.37 7.32
N ILE A 89 12.94 4.09 7.71
CA ILE A 89 11.75 3.27 7.86
C ILE A 89 10.90 3.73 9.05
N GLU A 90 11.53 3.97 10.20
CA GLU A 90 10.82 4.48 11.39
C GLU A 90 10.27 5.89 11.14
N HIS A 91 11.04 6.75 10.48
CA HIS A 91 10.57 8.09 10.07
C HIS A 91 9.37 8.01 9.13
N HIS A 92 9.33 7.05 8.19
CA HIS A 92 8.15 6.85 7.35
C HIS A 92 6.94 6.51 8.21
N ILE A 93 7.06 5.55 9.14
CA ILE A 93 5.95 5.11 9.99
C ILE A 93 5.40 6.27 10.82
N ASP A 94 6.27 6.99 11.53
CA ASP A 94 5.89 8.10 12.40
C ASP A 94 5.25 9.25 11.60
N SER A 95 5.94 9.73 10.57
CA SER A 95 5.48 10.89 9.79
C SER A 95 4.23 10.60 8.94
N ALA A 96 4.08 9.37 8.44
CA ALA A 96 2.87 8.97 7.72
C ALA A 96 1.68 8.78 8.66
N THR A 97 1.91 8.34 9.89
CA THR A 97 0.87 8.17 10.92
C THR A 97 0.33 9.53 11.37
N ASN A 98 1.21 10.50 11.63
CA ASN A 98 0.85 11.89 11.98
C ASN A 98 -0.28 11.96 13.04
N ASP A 99 -0.07 11.25 14.15
CA ASP A 99 -1.02 11.07 15.26
C ASP A 99 -2.44 10.61 14.85
N GLY A 100 -2.56 9.90 13.73
CA GLY A 100 -3.83 9.42 13.18
C GLY A 100 -4.34 10.24 11.99
N MET A 101 -3.84 11.46 11.77
CA MET A 101 -4.13 12.27 10.58
C MET A 101 -3.25 11.82 9.41
N ILE A 102 -3.49 10.60 8.93
CA ILE A 102 -2.60 9.88 8.01
C ILE A 102 -2.27 10.71 6.76
N ILE A 103 -0.97 10.78 6.43
CA ILE A 103 -0.44 11.44 5.24
C ILE A 103 -0.05 10.38 4.22
N PRO A 104 -0.62 10.37 2.99
CA PRO A 104 -0.14 9.51 1.92
C PRO A 104 1.32 9.79 1.61
N THR A 105 2.18 8.82 1.86
CA THR A 105 3.64 8.97 1.77
C THR A 105 4.24 7.80 1.00
N ILE A 106 5.31 8.06 0.27
CA ILE A 106 6.20 7.04 -0.32
C ILE A 106 7.64 7.40 0.01
N THR A 107 8.42 6.44 0.49
CA THR A 107 9.87 6.59 0.64
C THR A 107 10.56 5.79 -0.43
N ILE A 108 11.36 6.43 -1.28
CA ILE A 108 12.00 5.79 -2.42
C ILE A 108 13.49 5.63 -2.15
N PHE A 109 13.96 4.38 -2.11
CA PHE A 109 15.38 4.04 -2.00
C PHE A 109 16.02 3.89 -3.38
N ALA A 110 17.28 3.45 -3.41
CA ALA A 110 18.08 3.32 -4.63
C ALA A 110 17.35 2.58 -5.78
N ASP A 111 17.72 2.89 -7.03
CA ASP A 111 17.24 2.10 -8.15
C ASP A 111 17.85 0.68 -8.14
N ALA A 112 17.28 -0.23 -8.93
CA ALA A 112 17.69 -1.63 -8.98
C ALA A 112 19.17 -1.86 -9.34
N ASN A 113 19.86 -0.91 -9.99
CA ASN A 113 21.29 -1.04 -10.30
C ASN A 113 22.18 -0.73 -9.09
N LYS A 114 21.66 0.04 -8.11
CA LYS A 114 22.38 0.48 -6.90
C LYS A 114 21.78 -0.10 -5.61
N GLN A 115 20.69 -0.85 -5.70
CA GLN A 115 19.98 -1.40 -4.53
C GLN A 115 20.82 -2.50 -3.85
N ARG A 116 21.28 -2.18 -2.64
CA ARG A 116 21.99 -3.14 -1.75
C ARG A 116 21.08 -3.74 -0.69
N ILE A 117 20.06 -2.99 -0.27
CA ILE A 117 19.14 -3.36 0.81
C ILE A 117 17.85 -3.93 0.22
N ASN A 118 17.41 -5.12 0.63
CA ASN A 118 16.14 -5.69 0.17
C ASN A 118 15.23 -5.94 1.36
N LEU A 119 14.00 -5.44 1.32
CA LEU A 119 12.97 -5.70 2.33
C LEU A 119 12.01 -6.79 1.84
N TYR A 120 11.72 -7.75 2.72
CA TYR A 120 10.91 -8.93 2.39
C TYR A 120 9.50 -8.91 2.98
N ASN A 121 9.18 -7.96 3.86
CA ASN A 121 7.84 -7.81 4.40
C ASN A 121 6.89 -7.24 3.33
N ASP A 122 5.65 -7.75 3.30
CA ASP A 122 4.59 -7.21 2.43
C ASP A 122 4.09 -5.84 2.86
N GLN A 123 4.11 -5.60 4.17
CA GLN A 123 3.84 -4.31 4.80
C GLN A 123 4.85 -4.07 5.91
N LEU A 124 5.17 -2.81 6.20
CA LEU A 124 6.08 -2.47 7.31
C LEU A 124 5.51 -2.90 8.66
N ILE A 125 4.19 -2.80 8.82
CA ILE A 125 3.48 -3.14 10.05
C ILE A 125 2.55 -4.31 9.76
N ARG A 126 2.75 -5.40 10.50
CA ARG A 126 1.88 -6.57 10.56
C ARG A 126 1.91 -7.12 11.97
N TYR A 127 0.80 -7.71 12.42
CA TYR A 127 0.83 -8.53 13.62
C TYR A 127 1.54 -9.85 13.35
N SER A 128 2.27 -10.36 14.35
CA SER A 128 3.03 -11.61 14.22
C SER A 128 2.14 -12.86 14.29
N ASP A 129 0.88 -12.70 14.71
CA ASP A 129 -0.14 -13.75 14.82
C ASP A 129 -1.07 -13.83 13.60
N ASP A 130 -0.97 -12.87 12.66
CA ASP A 130 -1.76 -12.85 11.44
C ASP A 130 -1.40 -14.04 10.53
N PRO A 131 -2.34 -14.94 10.18
CA PRO A 131 -2.01 -16.11 9.37
C PRO A 131 -1.40 -15.80 8.00
N ILE A 132 -1.59 -14.58 7.48
CA ILE A 132 -0.97 -14.15 6.22
C ILE A 132 0.54 -14.06 6.29
N VAL A 133 1.12 -13.83 7.48
CA VAL A 133 2.57 -13.66 7.64
C VAL A 133 3.33 -14.97 7.78
N ARG A 134 2.66 -16.12 7.69
CA ARG A 134 3.26 -17.45 7.90
C ARG A 134 4.54 -17.66 7.08
N GLU A 135 4.53 -17.30 5.79
CA GLU A 135 5.70 -17.45 4.92
C GLU A 135 6.86 -16.55 5.38
N THR A 136 6.61 -15.26 5.62
CA THR A 136 7.63 -14.30 6.08
C THR A 136 8.14 -14.64 7.48
N LYS A 137 7.27 -15.10 8.39
CA LYS A 137 7.63 -15.51 9.74
C LYS A 137 8.59 -16.70 9.72
N ALA A 138 8.33 -17.71 8.89
CA ALA A 138 9.24 -18.83 8.69
C ALA A 138 10.61 -18.38 8.12
N LEU A 139 10.62 -17.39 7.21
CA LEU A 139 11.88 -16.81 6.72
C LEU A 139 12.66 -16.06 7.82
N ILE A 140 11.97 -15.37 8.73
CA ILE A 140 12.60 -14.72 9.89
C ILE A 140 13.20 -15.77 10.83
N GLU A 141 12.52 -16.89 11.07
CA GLU A 141 13.04 -17.98 11.92
C GLU A 141 14.37 -18.55 11.40
N HIS A 142 14.57 -18.58 10.07
CA HIS A 142 15.84 -18.98 9.47
C HIS A 142 17.02 -18.05 9.80
N THR A 143 16.77 -16.84 10.29
CA THR A 143 17.81 -15.92 10.79
C THR A 143 18.23 -16.21 12.23
N GLY A 144 17.60 -17.19 12.89
CA GLY A 144 17.78 -17.51 14.31
C GLY A 144 16.85 -16.73 15.25
N TYR A 145 16.02 -15.84 14.71
CA TYR A 145 15.04 -15.09 15.49
C TYR A 145 13.79 -15.94 15.78
N THR A 146 13.48 -16.17 17.06
CA THR A 146 12.39 -17.07 17.47
C THR A 146 11.40 -16.46 18.46
N ASN A 147 11.75 -15.34 19.10
CA ASN A 147 10.92 -14.70 20.14
C ASN A 147 10.06 -13.58 19.55
N PHE A 148 9.02 -13.93 18.80
CA PHE A 148 8.12 -12.95 18.20
C PHE A 148 7.29 -12.21 19.25
N GLY A 149 7.38 -10.88 19.24
CA GLY A 149 6.47 -9.99 19.97
C GLY A 149 5.12 -9.80 19.25
N LYS A 150 4.39 -8.72 19.58
CA LYS A 150 3.08 -8.40 18.99
C LYS A 150 3.16 -8.12 17.48
N PHE A 151 4.16 -7.34 17.06
CA PHE A 151 4.37 -6.99 15.66
C PHE A 151 5.42 -7.91 15.02
N LEU A 152 5.23 -8.20 13.74
CA LEU A 152 6.20 -8.94 12.94
C LEU A 152 7.46 -8.08 12.72
N PRO A 153 8.66 -8.58 13.06
CA PRO A 153 9.90 -7.89 12.73
C PRO A 153 10.08 -7.68 11.22
N LEU A 154 10.87 -6.69 10.85
CA LEU A 154 11.33 -6.51 9.49
C LEU A 154 12.39 -7.56 9.16
N LEU A 155 12.17 -8.31 8.09
CA LEU A 155 13.17 -9.14 7.44
C LEU A 155 13.74 -8.36 6.27
N TYR A 156 15.04 -8.11 6.28
CA TYR A 156 15.73 -7.47 5.17
C TYR A 156 17.10 -8.12 4.94
N SER A 157 17.72 -7.81 3.81
CA SER A 157 19.09 -8.21 3.52
C SER A 157 19.92 -7.01 3.09
N ILE A 158 21.21 -7.05 3.40
CA ILE A 158 22.20 -6.09 2.91
C ILE A 158 23.28 -6.89 2.20
N ASP A 159 23.46 -6.64 0.90
CA ASP A 159 24.40 -7.39 0.06
C ASP A 159 24.23 -8.92 0.18
N GLY A 160 22.97 -9.37 0.28
CA GLY A 160 22.60 -10.78 0.41
C GLY A 160 22.65 -11.35 1.84
N THR A 161 23.15 -10.60 2.82
CA THR A 161 23.17 -11.03 4.23
C THR A 161 21.84 -10.68 4.90
N PHE A 162 21.08 -11.69 5.32
CA PHE A 162 19.79 -11.52 5.98
C PHE A 162 19.94 -10.99 7.40
N LYS A 163 19.01 -10.12 7.78
CA LYS A 163 18.91 -9.45 9.07
C LYS A 163 17.46 -9.26 9.48
N THR A 164 17.26 -9.11 10.78
CA THR A 164 15.95 -8.93 11.40
C THR A 164 15.98 -7.69 12.28
N TYR A 165 14.94 -6.85 12.23
CA TYR A 165 14.80 -5.66 13.07
C TYR A 165 13.39 -5.55 13.65
N GLU A 166 13.31 -5.36 14.97
CA GLU A 166 12.05 -5.04 15.65
C GLU A 166 11.82 -3.54 15.59
N ILE A 167 10.75 -3.12 14.89
CA ILE A 167 10.32 -1.72 14.91
C ILE A 167 9.93 -1.34 16.34
N ASN A 168 10.35 -0.14 16.78
CA ASN A 168 9.88 0.40 18.05
C ASN A 168 8.34 0.39 18.12
N PRO A 169 7.70 -0.33 19.06
CA PRO A 169 6.25 -0.38 19.13
C PRO A 169 5.60 0.98 19.41
N ASP A 170 6.33 1.94 20.02
CA ASP A 170 5.78 3.25 20.40
C ASP A 170 5.42 4.13 19.18
N ILE A 171 6.02 3.88 18.02
CA ILE A 171 5.68 4.60 16.77
C ILE A 171 4.51 3.96 16.02
N ILE A 172 4.01 2.81 16.48
CA ILE A 172 2.91 2.09 15.84
C ILE A 172 1.60 2.46 16.55
N LYS A 173 0.82 3.36 15.94
CA LYS A 173 -0.52 3.70 16.44
C LYS A 173 -1.49 2.56 16.15
N GLU A 174 -2.16 2.06 17.19
CA GLU A 174 -3.25 1.09 17.08
C GLU A 174 -4.59 1.72 17.44
N VAL A 175 -5.66 1.15 16.89
CA VAL A 175 -7.05 1.50 17.19
C VAL A 175 -7.71 0.27 17.80
N THR A 176 -8.16 0.38 19.05
CA THR A 176 -9.04 -0.62 19.65
C THR A 176 -10.40 -0.57 18.97
N ILE A 177 -10.92 -1.73 18.56
CA ILE A 177 -12.18 -1.85 17.86
C ILE A 177 -13.30 -2.11 18.88
N THR A 178 -14.25 -1.19 18.94
CA THR A 178 -15.38 -1.20 19.86
C THR A 178 -16.69 -0.93 19.13
N HIS A 179 -17.79 -1.38 19.73
CA HIS A 179 -19.15 -1.12 19.29
C HIS A 179 -19.92 -0.32 20.35
N PRO A 180 -20.61 0.78 19.98
CA PRO A 180 -21.27 1.67 20.95
C PRO A 180 -22.46 1.02 21.68
N GLU A 181 -23.11 0.02 21.07
CA GLU A 181 -24.33 -0.61 21.60
C GLU A 181 -24.14 -2.07 22.05
N HIS A 182 -22.93 -2.62 21.94
CA HIS A 182 -22.69 -4.05 22.18
C HIS A 182 -21.45 -4.28 23.08
N GLU A 183 -21.67 -4.32 24.40
CA GLU A 183 -20.59 -4.52 25.38
C GLU A 183 -19.87 -5.87 25.24
N ALA A 184 -20.60 -6.95 24.91
CA ALA A 184 -20.01 -8.27 24.72
C ALA A 184 -19.02 -8.30 23.54
N PHE A 185 -19.26 -7.52 22.48
CA PHE A 185 -18.30 -7.34 21.40
C PHE A 185 -17.00 -6.68 21.88
N ASN A 186 -17.10 -5.68 22.77
CA ASN A 186 -15.93 -4.97 23.31
C ASN A 186 -15.01 -5.89 24.13
N GLN A 187 -15.55 -6.98 24.68
CA GLN A 187 -14.77 -7.99 25.42
C GLN A 187 -13.88 -8.85 24.52
N LEU A 188 -14.06 -8.80 23.19
CA LEU A 188 -13.17 -9.47 22.23
C LEU A 188 -11.79 -8.81 22.14
N ASN A 189 -11.63 -7.58 22.66
CA ASN A 189 -10.37 -6.83 22.70
C ASN A 189 -9.66 -6.75 21.34
N LEU A 190 -10.43 -6.59 20.26
CA LEU A 190 -9.90 -6.47 18.91
C LEU A 190 -9.17 -5.14 18.73
N ALA A 191 -8.09 -5.14 17.95
CA ALA A 191 -7.36 -3.94 17.58
C ALA A 191 -6.81 -4.06 16.15
N TRP A 192 -6.56 -2.91 15.52
CA TRP A 192 -5.84 -2.87 14.25
C TRP A 192 -4.89 -1.66 14.19
N TYR A 193 -3.73 -1.81 13.54
CA TYR A 193 -2.79 -0.72 13.35
C TYR A 193 -3.36 0.32 12.37
N ALA A 194 -3.05 1.60 12.60
CA ALA A 194 -3.73 2.72 11.96
C ALA A 194 -3.39 2.90 10.47
N VAL A 195 -2.12 2.68 10.09
CA VAL A 195 -1.61 3.03 8.76
C VAL A 195 -1.19 1.80 7.94
N PRO A 196 -1.76 1.56 6.74
CA PRO A 196 -1.34 0.47 5.85
C PRO A 196 -0.13 0.88 5.00
N ILE A 197 1.08 0.47 5.40
CA ILE A 197 2.31 0.79 4.64
C ILE A 197 2.75 -0.45 3.85
N ILE A 198 2.51 -0.45 2.53
CA ILE A 198 2.86 -1.53 1.60
C ILE A 198 4.34 -1.45 1.23
N SER A 199 5.03 -2.59 1.20
CA SER A 199 6.48 -2.68 0.89
C SER A 199 6.87 -3.79 -0.10
N SER A 200 5.91 -4.57 -0.62
CA SER A 200 6.17 -5.68 -1.58
C SER A 200 5.99 -5.33 -3.06
N MET A 201 6.03 -4.05 -3.42
CA MET A 201 5.93 -3.60 -4.80
C MET A 201 7.19 -2.91 -5.27
N ASP A 202 7.46 -3.04 -6.57
CA ASP A 202 8.43 -2.26 -7.31
C ASP A 202 7.74 -1.06 -7.96
N LEU A 203 8.34 0.12 -7.86
CA LEU A 203 7.92 1.31 -8.62
C LEU A 203 8.72 1.38 -9.92
N LYS A 204 8.04 1.50 -11.07
CA LYS A 204 8.69 1.69 -12.36
C LYS A 204 8.36 3.04 -12.96
N ILE A 205 9.39 3.80 -13.29
CA ILE A 205 9.29 5.16 -13.87
C ILE A 205 10.26 5.23 -15.05
N GLY A 206 9.75 5.48 -16.25
CA GLY A 206 10.57 5.78 -17.43
C GLY A 206 11.69 4.76 -17.72
N GLY A 207 11.45 3.47 -17.49
CA GLY A 207 12.44 2.40 -17.68
C GLY A 207 13.35 2.11 -16.48
N ILE A 208 13.31 2.91 -15.41
CA ILE A 208 14.00 2.66 -14.15
C ILE A 208 13.08 1.93 -13.18
N THR A 209 13.63 0.96 -12.45
CA THR A 209 12.92 0.21 -11.40
C THR A 209 13.48 0.58 -10.02
N TYR A 210 12.60 0.97 -9.11
CA TYR A 210 12.87 1.20 -7.70
C TYR A 210 12.26 0.06 -6.88
N PRO A 211 13.05 -0.92 -6.41
CA PRO A 211 12.54 -2.15 -5.81
C PRO A 211 12.19 -2.01 -4.31
N LEU A 212 12.59 -0.90 -3.68
CA LEU A 212 12.31 -0.64 -2.27
C LEU A 212 11.65 0.72 -2.13
N VAL A 213 10.31 0.68 -2.06
CA VAL A 213 9.46 1.86 -2.08
C VAL A 213 8.29 1.74 -1.11
N PRO A 214 8.50 1.64 0.21
CA PRO A 214 7.37 1.58 1.13
C PRO A 214 6.45 2.81 0.93
N PHE A 215 5.13 2.56 0.81
CA PHE A 215 4.13 3.62 0.62
C PHE A 215 2.82 3.33 1.34
N ASN A 216 2.08 4.38 1.66
CA ASN A 216 0.79 4.29 2.32
C ASN A 216 -0.26 5.23 1.74
N GLY A 217 -1.52 4.84 1.93
CA GLY A 217 -2.65 5.75 2.07
C GLY A 217 -3.22 5.60 3.46
N TRP A 218 -4.55 5.65 3.57
CA TRP A 218 -5.30 5.24 4.75
C TRP A 218 -6.25 4.10 4.39
N TYR A 219 -6.75 3.39 5.40
CA TYR A 219 -7.67 2.27 5.19
C TYR A 219 -9.04 2.72 4.65
N MET A 220 -9.58 1.91 3.76
CA MET A 220 -11.02 1.70 3.65
C MET A 220 -11.44 0.68 4.72
N GLU A 221 -12.51 0.95 5.45
CA GLU A 221 -12.96 0.13 6.59
C GLU A 221 -13.11 -1.37 6.28
N SER A 222 -13.58 -1.68 5.07
CA SER A 222 -13.77 -3.07 4.64
C SER A 222 -12.47 -3.86 4.43
N GLU A 223 -11.32 -3.18 4.29
CA GLU A 223 -10.01 -3.84 4.30
C GLU A 223 -9.71 -4.45 5.67
N ILE A 224 -10.16 -3.81 6.75
CA ILE A 224 -9.96 -4.30 8.12
C ILE A 224 -11.08 -5.26 8.49
N ALA A 225 -12.33 -4.81 8.39
CA ALA A 225 -13.49 -5.58 8.81
C ALA A 225 -13.68 -6.83 7.93
N SER A 226 -14.03 -6.63 6.66
CA SER A 226 -14.40 -7.74 5.78
C SER A 226 -13.23 -8.64 5.41
N ARG A 227 -12.02 -8.10 5.29
CA ARG A 227 -10.86 -8.87 4.82
C ARG A 227 -9.96 -9.35 5.95
N ASN A 228 -9.51 -8.48 6.85
CA ASN A 228 -8.56 -8.89 7.87
C ASN A 228 -9.23 -9.74 8.96
N PHE A 229 -10.33 -9.27 9.55
CA PHE A 229 -10.98 -9.99 10.65
C PHE A 229 -11.83 -11.17 10.19
N LEU A 230 -12.52 -11.06 9.05
CA LEU A 230 -13.60 -11.97 8.67
C LEU A 230 -13.23 -13.04 7.64
N ASP A 231 -12.18 -12.87 6.83
CA ASP A 231 -11.75 -13.91 5.89
C ASP A 231 -11.24 -15.16 6.64
N ASP A 232 -11.63 -16.34 6.15
CA ASP A 232 -11.33 -17.65 6.75
C ASP A 232 -9.84 -18.03 6.68
N TYR A 233 -9.10 -17.46 5.72
CA TYR A 233 -7.65 -17.62 5.59
C TYR A 233 -6.86 -16.52 6.35
N ARG A 234 -7.56 -15.64 7.09
CA ARG A 234 -6.99 -14.59 7.95
C ARG A 234 -7.34 -14.88 9.41
N TYR A 235 -7.96 -13.94 10.13
CA TYR A 235 -8.28 -14.13 11.54
C TYR A 235 -9.51 -15.01 11.79
N ASP A 236 -10.34 -15.24 10.76
CA ASP A 236 -11.54 -16.10 10.82
C ASP A 236 -12.45 -15.84 12.04
N LYS A 237 -12.66 -14.55 12.38
CA LYS A 237 -13.42 -14.14 13.57
C LYS A 237 -14.94 -14.07 13.35
N MET A 238 -15.42 -14.48 12.17
CA MET A 238 -16.82 -14.32 11.76
C MET A 238 -17.82 -14.88 12.78
N LYS A 239 -17.61 -16.12 13.25
CA LYS A 239 -18.53 -16.78 14.17
C LYS A 239 -18.47 -16.18 15.58
N GLU A 240 -17.26 -15.97 16.11
CA GLU A 240 -17.04 -15.38 17.44
C GLU A 240 -17.67 -13.98 17.54
N ILE A 241 -17.49 -13.15 16.51
CA ILE A 241 -18.10 -11.81 16.45
C ILE A 241 -19.63 -11.91 16.37
N ALA A 242 -20.18 -12.85 15.59
CA ALA A 242 -21.63 -13.06 15.49
C ALA A 242 -22.25 -13.44 16.84
N GLU A 243 -21.61 -14.33 17.58
CA GLU A 243 -22.03 -14.75 18.92
C GLU A 243 -21.95 -13.58 19.92
N ALA A 244 -20.92 -12.74 19.83
CA ALA A 244 -20.80 -11.54 20.66
C ALA A 244 -21.90 -10.49 20.39
N PHE A 245 -22.45 -10.45 19.16
CA PHE A 245 -23.64 -9.67 18.83
C PHE A 245 -24.97 -10.37 19.16
N GLY A 246 -24.93 -11.59 19.70
CA GLY A 246 -26.12 -12.37 20.03
C GLY A 246 -26.86 -12.92 18.80
N PHE A 247 -26.19 -13.09 17.67
CA PHE A 247 -26.80 -13.63 16.46
C PHE A 247 -26.90 -15.16 16.51
N ASP A 248 -28.01 -15.70 16.00
CA ASP A 248 -28.21 -17.14 15.86
C ASP A 248 -27.34 -17.69 14.71
N THR A 249 -26.25 -18.38 15.06
CA THR A 249 -25.30 -18.96 14.12
C THR A 249 -25.69 -20.36 13.61
N THR A 250 -26.82 -20.92 14.07
CA THR A 250 -27.20 -22.32 13.81
C THR A 250 -27.71 -22.59 12.40
N THR A 251 -28.26 -21.58 11.74
CA THR A 251 -28.83 -21.69 10.37
C THR A 251 -28.39 -20.52 9.49
N THR A 252 -28.19 -20.76 8.20
CA THR A 252 -27.93 -19.69 7.23
C THR A 252 -29.12 -18.74 7.06
N THR A 253 -30.35 -19.19 7.33
CA THR A 253 -31.56 -18.37 7.16
C THR A 253 -31.70 -17.25 8.21
N SER A 254 -30.87 -17.24 9.25
CA SER A 254 -30.81 -16.11 10.20
C SER A 254 -30.02 -14.91 9.66
N TYR A 255 -29.34 -15.09 8.51
CA TYR A 255 -28.45 -14.10 7.88
C TYR A 255 -27.34 -13.60 8.81
N TRP A 256 -26.93 -14.43 9.78
CA TRP A 256 -25.98 -14.01 10.79
C TRP A 256 -24.64 -13.54 10.20
N ARG A 257 -24.17 -14.13 9.10
CA ARG A 257 -22.92 -13.70 8.43
C ARG A 257 -23.06 -12.30 7.84
N ASP A 258 -24.10 -12.07 7.07
CA ASP A 258 -24.36 -10.77 6.44
C ASP A 258 -24.52 -9.67 7.50
N ARG A 259 -25.25 -9.97 8.58
CA ARG A 259 -25.40 -9.07 9.73
C ARG A 259 -24.05 -8.79 10.40
N THR A 260 -23.25 -9.82 10.67
CA THR A 260 -21.91 -9.67 11.24
C THR A 260 -21.00 -8.82 10.36
N VAL A 261 -21.01 -9.03 9.05
CA VAL A 261 -20.21 -8.24 8.11
C VAL A 261 -20.58 -6.76 8.19
N VAL A 262 -21.87 -6.43 8.24
CA VAL A 262 -22.35 -5.05 8.37
C VAL A 262 -21.92 -4.43 9.71
N GLU A 263 -22.21 -5.09 10.83
CA GLU A 263 -21.90 -4.56 12.16
C GLU A 263 -20.38 -4.43 12.39
N MET A 264 -19.59 -5.36 11.86
CA MET A 264 -18.13 -5.30 11.98
C MET A 264 -17.54 -4.12 11.19
N ASN A 265 -18.06 -3.83 9.99
CA ASN A 265 -17.64 -2.65 9.22
C ASN A 265 -18.02 -1.36 9.96
N TYR A 266 -19.19 -1.32 10.58
CA TYR A 266 -19.60 -0.19 11.42
C TYR A 266 -18.69 -0.02 12.64
N ALA A 267 -18.41 -1.09 13.40
CA ALA A 267 -17.53 -1.06 14.57
C ALA A 267 -16.12 -0.54 14.22
N VAL A 268 -15.52 -1.01 13.13
CA VAL A 268 -14.22 -0.53 12.64
C VAL A 268 -14.28 0.95 12.30
N TYR A 269 -15.24 1.37 11.47
CA TYR A 269 -15.37 2.77 11.05
C TYR A 269 -15.58 3.69 12.26
N HIS A 270 -16.51 3.33 13.16
CA HIS A 270 -16.81 4.05 14.39
C HIS A 270 -15.56 4.23 15.25
N SER A 271 -14.83 3.14 15.50
CA SER A 271 -13.65 3.14 16.36
C SER A 271 -12.54 4.03 15.81
N PHE A 272 -12.25 3.94 14.51
CA PHE A 272 -11.26 4.81 13.88
C PHE A 272 -11.65 6.29 13.96
N LYS A 273 -12.93 6.62 13.72
CA LYS A 273 -13.43 8.00 13.88
C LYS A 273 -13.33 8.50 15.32
N GLN A 274 -13.69 7.67 16.29
CA GLN A 274 -13.60 8.01 17.72
C GLN A 274 -12.16 8.31 18.15
N HIS A 275 -11.18 7.59 17.61
CA HIS A 275 -9.76 7.79 17.90
C HIS A 275 -9.09 8.88 17.05
N GLY A 276 -9.85 9.60 16.22
CA GLY A 276 -9.31 10.65 15.34
C GLY A 276 -8.42 10.12 14.22
N VAL A 277 -8.53 8.85 13.87
CA VAL A 277 -7.71 8.21 12.83
C VAL A 277 -8.41 8.27 11.46
N SER A 278 -7.65 8.67 10.45
CA SER A 278 -8.10 8.70 9.05
C SER A 278 -8.56 7.32 8.59
N ILE A 279 -9.83 7.26 8.16
CA ILE A 279 -10.47 6.09 7.56
C ILE A 279 -11.57 6.57 6.61
N VAL A 280 -11.85 5.80 5.56
CA VAL A 280 -12.94 6.05 4.61
C VAL A 280 -13.89 4.85 4.58
N ASP A 281 -15.19 5.12 4.45
CA ASP A 281 -16.17 4.07 4.19
C ASP A 281 -16.25 3.74 2.69
N HIS A 282 -16.63 2.51 2.34
CA HIS A 282 -16.68 2.05 0.96
C HIS A 282 -17.61 2.87 0.05
N TYR A 283 -18.69 3.46 0.57
CA TYR A 283 -19.55 4.34 -0.24
C TYR A 283 -18.85 5.65 -0.57
N THR A 284 -18.21 6.27 0.42
CA THR A 284 -17.43 7.49 0.22
C THR A 284 -16.24 7.25 -0.70
N ALA A 285 -15.51 6.14 -0.53
CA ALA A 285 -14.42 5.75 -1.42
C ALA A 285 -14.90 5.59 -2.87
N SER A 286 -16.07 4.97 -3.07
CA SER A 286 -16.67 4.86 -4.40
C SER A 286 -17.04 6.21 -5.03
N ARG A 287 -17.61 7.14 -4.25
CA ARG A 287 -17.90 8.52 -4.72
C ARG A 287 -16.63 9.30 -5.03
N GLN A 288 -15.58 9.13 -4.23
CA GLN A 288 -14.27 9.71 -4.50
C GLN A 288 -13.67 9.15 -5.79
N PHE A 289 -13.82 7.86 -6.04
CA PHE A 289 -13.40 7.25 -7.30
C PHE A 289 -14.19 7.79 -8.50
N ALA A 290 -15.51 7.99 -8.36
CA ALA A 290 -16.32 8.65 -9.39
C ALA A 290 -15.82 10.06 -9.70
N ARG A 291 -15.42 10.82 -8.68
CA ARG A 291 -14.81 12.15 -8.87
C ARG A 291 -13.45 12.06 -9.56
N PHE A 292 -12.63 11.06 -9.22
CA PHE A 292 -11.37 10.80 -9.91
C PHE A 292 -11.60 10.54 -11.41
N GLU A 293 -12.59 9.72 -11.77
CA GLU A 293 -12.94 9.49 -13.18
C GLU A 293 -13.34 10.77 -13.91
N GLN A 294 -14.10 11.66 -13.25
CA GLN A 294 -14.45 12.95 -13.83
C GLN A 294 -13.20 13.81 -14.06
N ASN A 295 -12.30 13.90 -13.08
CA ASN A 295 -11.06 14.67 -13.21
C ASN A 295 -10.19 14.14 -14.35
N GLU A 296 -10.10 12.82 -14.53
CA GLU A 296 -9.36 12.22 -15.64
C GLU A 296 -10.03 12.51 -16.99
N ALA A 297 -11.37 12.47 -17.05
CA ALA A 297 -12.13 12.78 -18.25
C ALA A 297 -12.02 14.26 -18.66
N ASP A 298 -12.04 15.18 -17.69
CA ASP A 298 -11.85 16.63 -17.91
C ASP A 298 -10.49 16.93 -18.56
N GLU A 299 -9.52 16.06 -18.30
CA GLU A 299 -8.17 16.12 -18.84
C GLU A 299 -7.97 15.25 -20.11
N GLY A 300 -9.06 14.69 -20.65
CA GLY A 300 -9.04 13.85 -21.85
C GLY A 300 -8.38 12.48 -21.66
N ARG A 301 -8.20 12.03 -20.41
CA ARG A 301 -7.62 10.71 -20.07
C ARG A 301 -8.72 9.68 -19.81
N SER A 302 -8.39 8.41 -20.07
CA SER A 302 -9.29 7.28 -19.79
C SER A 302 -8.82 6.53 -18.54
N VAL A 303 -9.77 6.16 -17.68
CA VAL A 303 -9.47 5.40 -16.45
C VAL A 303 -9.31 3.91 -16.74
N THR A 304 -8.20 3.34 -16.28
CA THR A 304 -7.92 1.90 -16.24
C THR A 304 -8.20 1.34 -14.85
N GLY A 305 -8.45 0.02 -14.77
CA GLY A 305 -8.78 -0.62 -13.50
C GLY A 305 -8.95 -2.12 -13.59
N ASP A 306 -8.65 -2.80 -12.49
CA ASP A 306 -9.04 -4.18 -12.22
C ASP A 306 -10.35 -4.13 -11.43
N TRP A 307 -11.46 -4.39 -12.12
CA TRP A 307 -12.79 -4.26 -11.52
C TRP A 307 -12.96 -5.09 -10.24
N THR A 308 -12.34 -6.28 -10.18
CA THR A 308 -12.41 -7.18 -9.01
C THR A 308 -11.76 -6.61 -7.76
N TRP A 309 -10.82 -5.67 -7.92
CA TRP A 309 -10.16 -4.97 -6.83
C TRP A 309 -10.82 -3.63 -6.50
N LEU A 310 -11.46 -3.00 -7.48
CA LEU A 310 -12.11 -1.70 -7.29
C LEU A 310 -13.45 -1.84 -6.57
N ILE A 311 -14.15 -2.97 -6.70
CA ILE A 311 -15.40 -3.21 -5.96
C ILE A 311 -15.12 -3.55 -4.49
N PRO A 312 -15.89 -2.99 -3.54
CA PRO A 312 -15.76 -3.35 -2.15
C PRO A 312 -16.25 -4.79 -1.91
N PRO A 313 -15.69 -5.50 -0.91
CA PRO A 313 -16.12 -6.85 -0.54
C PRO A 313 -17.47 -6.88 0.20
N ILE A 314 -18.01 -5.71 0.56
CA ILE A 314 -19.31 -5.53 1.20
C ILE A 314 -20.18 -4.63 0.31
N SER A 315 -21.46 -4.97 0.18
CA SER A 315 -22.45 -4.13 -0.50
C SER A 315 -22.07 -3.66 -1.92
N PRO A 316 -21.50 -4.52 -2.79
CA PRO A 316 -20.94 -4.06 -4.06
C PRO A 316 -22.00 -3.46 -5.00
N SER A 317 -23.21 -4.01 -5.05
CA SER A 317 -24.26 -3.54 -5.98
C SER A 317 -24.78 -2.12 -5.71
N ILE A 318 -24.49 -1.56 -4.53
CA ILE A 318 -24.97 -0.23 -4.11
C ILE A 318 -23.89 0.85 -4.14
N VAL A 319 -22.77 0.59 -4.83
CA VAL A 319 -21.72 1.58 -5.10
C VAL A 319 -21.56 1.87 -6.59
N HIS A 320 -21.04 3.05 -6.92
CA HIS A 320 -20.94 3.57 -8.29
C HIS A 320 -20.09 2.66 -9.20
N ASN A 321 -18.93 2.23 -8.73
CA ASN A 321 -17.95 1.51 -9.53
C ASN A 321 -18.33 0.06 -9.86
N PHE A 322 -19.36 -0.50 -9.22
CA PHE A 322 -19.89 -1.83 -9.56
C PHE A 322 -20.55 -1.83 -10.94
N HIS A 323 -21.26 -0.76 -11.29
CA HIS A 323 -22.03 -0.64 -12.54
C HIS A 323 -21.20 -0.23 -13.76
N LYS A 324 -19.87 -0.29 -13.64
CA LYS A 324 -18.92 0.14 -14.68
C LYS A 324 -17.95 -0.99 -15.06
N GLY A 325 -17.56 -1.03 -16.33
CA GLY A 325 -16.47 -1.87 -16.81
C GLY A 325 -15.18 -1.07 -16.96
N TYR A 326 -14.06 -1.60 -16.45
CA TYR A 326 -12.74 -0.99 -16.60
C TYR A 326 -11.83 -1.89 -17.43
N LYS A 327 -11.08 -1.28 -18.36
CA LYS A 327 -10.00 -1.99 -19.05
C LYS A 327 -8.82 -2.14 -18.08
N ASN A 328 -8.39 -3.38 -17.84
CA ASN A 328 -7.24 -3.66 -16.99
C ASN A 328 -5.92 -3.52 -17.77
N ILE A 329 -5.70 -2.34 -18.36
CA ILE A 329 -4.46 -1.98 -19.07
C ILE A 329 -3.53 -1.31 -18.07
N TYR A 330 -2.27 -1.74 -18.00
CA TYR A 330 -1.27 -1.15 -17.13
C TYR A 330 -0.53 -0.04 -17.86
N ASN A 331 -0.79 1.20 -17.46
CA ASN A 331 -0.03 2.37 -17.93
C ASN A 331 1.24 2.54 -17.10
N THR A 332 2.30 3.10 -17.68
CA THR A 332 3.55 3.45 -16.99
C THR A 332 3.63 4.97 -16.81
N PRO A 333 4.18 5.50 -15.69
CA PRO A 333 4.69 4.82 -14.49
C PRO A 333 3.64 3.98 -13.74
N ASN A 334 4.07 2.95 -13.00
CA ASN A 334 3.17 2.12 -12.17
C ASN A 334 3.91 1.35 -11.07
N PHE A 335 3.13 0.76 -10.17
CA PHE A 335 3.56 -0.23 -9.20
C PHE A 335 3.33 -1.66 -9.71
N TYR A 336 4.28 -2.54 -9.44
CA TYR A 336 4.22 -3.95 -9.83
C TYR A 336 4.56 -4.82 -8.64
N TYR A 337 3.80 -5.90 -8.44
CA TYR A 337 4.17 -6.91 -7.43
C TYR A 337 5.55 -7.50 -7.77
N LYS A 338 6.39 -7.63 -6.74
CA LYS A 338 7.64 -8.36 -6.84
C LYS A 338 7.36 -9.78 -7.32
N LYS A 339 8.14 -10.25 -8.30
CA LYS A 339 8.04 -11.66 -8.75
C LYS A 339 8.48 -12.53 -7.58
N LYS A 340 7.59 -13.41 -7.09
CA LYS A 340 7.98 -14.45 -6.13
C LYS A 340 9.07 -15.31 -6.77
N VAL A 341 10.30 -15.23 -6.28
CA VAL A 341 11.37 -16.13 -6.69
C VAL A 341 11.06 -17.47 -6.05
N GLY A 342 10.73 -18.50 -6.85
CA GLY A 342 10.25 -19.80 -6.38
C GLY A 342 11.27 -20.67 -5.62
N LYS A 343 12.36 -20.08 -5.11
CA LYS A 343 13.34 -20.73 -4.25
C LYS A 343 13.40 -19.98 -2.93
N CYS A 344 13.35 -20.72 -1.83
CA CYS A 344 13.62 -20.16 -0.50
C CYS A 344 15.02 -19.52 -0.56
N PRO A 345 15.20 -18.26 -0.16
CA PRO A 345 16.53 -17.63 -0.19
C PRO A 345 17.53 -18.32 0.75
N PHE A 346 17.05 -19.19 1.64
CA PHE A 346 17.84 -20.02 2.54
C PHE A 346 18.01 -21.48 2.07
N SER A 347 17.42 -21.89 0.94
CA SER A 347 17.68 -23.22 0.38
C SER A 347 19.01 -23.19 -0.38
N THR A 348 20.04 -23.84 0.19
CA THR A 348 21.30 -24.17 -0.49
C THR A 348 21.08 -25.08 -1.68
#